data_AF-A0A0F4J9H7-F1
#
_entry.id   AF-A0A0F4J9H7-F1
#
_cell.length_a   1.000
_cell.length_b   1.000
_cell.length_c   1.000
_cell.angle_alpha   90.00
_cell.angle_beta   90.00
_cell.angle_gamma   90.00
#
_symmetry.space_group_name_H-M   'P 1'
#
loop_
_entity.id
_entity.type
_entity.pdbx_description
1 polymer ?
#
loop_
_entity_poly.entity_id
_entity_poly.type
_entity_poly.pdbx_seq_one_letter_code
_entity_poly.pdbx_strand_id
1 'polypeptide(L)'
;AAPSPLLPLLVASPVVALPLAVSGVDLPLAGLCCLALAAAASGRPALAGVALGAACALKWTALPAVAVAAALLGSRRGARAAVRCAVVAGAVTAALVLPGALLQPGELWRQVFAFPTGRSEVATPAASPLPGHLLAELGPWGWYLTVALLGLGGLGVALSLWVRPPRTLVAAADRLALGLTLAFLLAPAARFGYLALPVLLVVWARSAAPAGAVPSRVVARSGRRGPRPAPVR
;
A
#
# COMPACT_ATOMS: atom_id res chain seq x y z
N ALA A 1 4.82 -6.79 24.49
CA ALA A 1 3.73 -7.42 23.71
C ALA A 1 4.32 -8.63 23.00
N ALA A 2 3.70 -9.80 23.10
CA ALA A 2 4.15 -10.96 22.33
C ALA A 2 4.04 -10.64 20.82
N PRO A 3 5.03 -11.00 19.99
CA PRO A 3 4.95 -10.79 18.55
C PRO A 3 3.73 -11.56 18.01
N SER A 4 2.88 -10.88 17.23
CA SER A 4 1.69 -11.51 16.66
C SER A 4 2.11 -12.65 15.72
N PRO A 5 1.54 -13.87 15.84
CA PRO A 5 1.89 -15.00 14.98
C PRO A 5 1.38 -14.85 13.53
N LEU A 6 0.55 -13.83 13.27
CA LEU A 6 -0.13 -13.62 11.99
C LEU A 6 0.83 -13.40 10.82
N LEU A 7 1.92 -12.67 11.02
CA LEU A 7 2.87 -12.39 9.93
C LEU A 7 3.71 -13.63 9.57
N PRO A 8 4.30 -14.38 10.53
CA PRO A 8 4.90 -15.68 10.24
C PRO A 8 3.94 -16.67 9.57
N LEU A 9 2.69 -16.74 10.05
CA LEU A 9 1.67 -17.64 9.49
C LEU A 9 1.30 -17.25 8.05
N LEU A 10 1.16 -15.95 7.77
CA LEU A 10 0.89 -15.45 6.43
C LEU A 10 2.06 -15.75 5.48
N VAL A 11 3.30 -15.49 5.90
CA VAL A 11 4.51 -15.75 5.09
C VAL A 11 4.68 -17.25 4.81
N ALA A 12 4.33 -18.11 5.77
CA ALA A 12 4.36 -19.56 5.61
C ALA A 12 3.18 -20.10 4.78
N SER A 13 2.12 -19.31 4.53
CA SER A 13 0.97 -19.78 3.77
C SER A 13 1.34 -20.01 2.31
N PRO A 14 0.90 -21.12 1.66
CA PRO A 14 1.25 -21.40 0.27
C PRO A 14 0.83 -20.29 -0.71
N VAL A 15 -0.29 -19.62 -0.42
CA VAL A 15 -0.85 -18.52 -1.21
C VAL A 15 0.10 -17.32 -1.28
N VAL A 16 0.91 -17.11 -0.25
CA VAL A 16 1.88 -16.01 -0.18
C VAL A 16 3.28 -16.53 -0.47
N ALA A 17 3.71 -17.63 0.16
CA ALA A 17 5.02 -18.23 -0.03
C ALA A 17 5.33 -18.53 -1.49
N LEU A 18 4.38 -19.08 -2.26
CA LEU A 18 4.59 -19.41 -3.67
C LEU A 18 4.83 -18.15 -4.51
N PRO A 19 3.93 -17.15 -4.58
CA PRO A 19 4.24 -15.90 -5.27
C PRO A 19 5.51 -15.20 -4.80
N LEU A 20 5.85 -15.26 -3.51
CA LEU A 20 7.10 -14.68 -3.00
C LEU A 20 8.34 -15.48 -3.46
N ALA A 21 8.26 -16.81 -3.56
CA ALA A 21 9.36 -17.65 -4.01
C ALA A 21 9.59 -17.59 -5.53
N VAL A 22 8.52 -17.45 -6.32
CA VAL A 22 8.62 -17.45 -7.80
C VAL A 22 8.65 -16.05 -8.39
N SER A 23 8.20 -15.01 -7.66
CA SER A 23 8.19 -13.62 -8.17
C SER A 23 9.30 -12.77 -7.57
N GLY A 24 10.36 -12.57 -8.34
CA GLY A 24 11.56 -11.86 -7.87
C GLY A 24 11.32 -10.39 -7.46
N VAL A 25 10.38 -9.68 -8.08
CA VAL A 25 10.19 -8.23 -7.86
C VAL A 25 9.11 -7.89 -6.82
N ASP A 26 8.17 -8.79 -6.55
CA ASP A 26 7.02 -8.49 -5.69
C ASP A 26 7.43 -8.43 -4.19
N LEU A 27 8.41 -9.24 -3.77
CA LEU A 27 9.02 -9.19 -2.42
C LEU A 27 9.72 -7.85 -2.13
N PRO A 28 10.69 -7.39 -2.95
CA PRO A 28 11.31 -6.07 -2.78
C PRO A 28 10.30 -4.94 -2.80
N LEU A 29 9.32 -4.99 -3.73
CA LEU A 29 8.27 -3.99 -3.81
C LEU A 29 7.46 -3.90 -2.51
N ALA A 30 7.05 -5.06 -1.96
CA ALA A 30 6.34 -5.12 -0.70
C ALA A 30 7.17 -4.54 0.46
N GLY A 31 8.45 -4.92 0.55
CA GLY A 31 9.38 -4.39 1.55
C GLY A 31 9.54 -2.88 1.45
N LEU A 32 9.67 -2.34 0.24
CA LEU A 32 9.76 -0.90 -0.01
C LEU A 32 8.47 -0.16 0.36
N CYS A 33 7.30 -0.72 0.07
CA CYS A 33 6.01 -0.17 0.51
C CYS A 33 5.89 -0.13 2.04
N CYS A 34 6.27 -1.22 2.72
CA CYS A 34 6.32 -1.28 4.19
C CYS A 34 7.30 -0.23 4.75
N LEU A 35 8.52 -0.15 4.20
CA LEU A 35 9.52 0.83 4.60
C LEU A 35 9.03 2.27 4.39
N ALA A 36 8.41 2.56 3.25
CA ALA A 36 7.86 3.87 2.93
C ALA A 36 6.77 4.29 3.93
N LEU A 37 5.82 3.40 4.22
CA LEU A 37 4.74 3.69 5.17
C LEU A 37 5.27 3.83 6.60
N ALA A 38 6.23 2.99 7.02
CA ALA A 38 6.89 3.12 8.32
C ALA A 38 7.65 4.44 8.43
N ALA A 39 8.45 4.80 7.43
CA ALA A 39 9.18 6.07 7.37
C ALA A 39 8.23 7.28 7.40
N ALA A 40 7.14 7.23 6.65
CA ALA A 40 6.10 8.25 6.64
C ALA A 40 5.43 8.38 8.02
N ALA A 41 5.08 7.25 8.65
CA ALA A 41 4.51 7.22 9.99
C ALA A 41 5.49 7.72 11.08
N SER A 42 6.80 7.53 10.89
CA SER A 42 7.85 8.10 11.74
C SER A 42 8.14 9.58 11.44
N GLY A 43 7.54 10.16 10.40
CA GLY A 43 7.76 11.56 10.01
C GLY A 43 9.10 11.80 9.32
N ARG A 44 9.63 10.81 8.58
CA ARG A 44 10.88 10.87 7.81
C ARG A 44 10.56 10.98 6.30
N PRO A 45 10.19 12.17 5.79
CA PRO A 45 9.69 12.32 4.42
C PRO A 45 10.71 11.95 3.33
N ALA A 46 12.00 12.22 3.54
CA ALA A 46 13.03 11.87 2.57
C ALA A 46 13.22 10.34 2.45
N LEU A 47 13.30 9.63 3.58
CA LEU A 47 13.41 8.17 3.60
C LEU A 47 12.19 7.52 2.95
N ALA A 48 10.99 8.02 3.25
CA ALA A 48 9.76 7.58 2.61
C ALA A 48 9.81 7.80 1.10
N GLY A 49 10.23 9.00 0.67
CA GLY A 49 10.40 9.34 -0.74
C GLY A 49 11.39 8.41 -1.46
N VAL A 50 12.56 8.13 -0.87
CA VAL A 50 13.56 7.21 -1.47
C VAL A 50 12.97 5.81 -1.65
N ALA A 51 12.32 5.27 -0.62
CA ALA A 51 11.70 3.94 -0.70
C ALA A 51 10.59 3.88 -1.76
N LEU A 52 9.76 4.92 -1.84
CA LEU A 52 8.72 5.05 -2.86
C LEU A 52 9.27 5.22 -4.26
N GLY A 53 10.35 5.98 -4.41
CA GLY A 53 11.00 6.21 -5.69
C GLY A 53 11.60 4.93 -6.26
N ALA A 54 12.25 4.14 -5.41
CA ALA A 54 12.73 2.80 -5.75
C ALA A 54 11.56 1.84 -6.08
N ALA A 55 10.48 1.88 -5.30
CA ALA A 55 9.28 1.07 -5.56
C ALA A 55 8.65 1.40 -6.92
N CYS A 56 8.53 2.68 -7.26
CA CYS A 56 7.99 3.13 -8.55
C CYS A 56 8.91 2.79 -9.72
N ALA A 57 10.24 2.84 -9.51
CA ALA A 57 11.22 2.43 -10.51
C ALA A 57 11.17 0.92 -10.80
N LEU A 58 10.94 0.09 -9.77
CA LEU A 58 10.71 -1.35 -9.94
C LEU A 58 9.38 -1.63 -10.64
N LYS A 59 8.32 -0.92 -10.22
CA LYS A 59 6.97 -1.14 -10.73
C LYS A 59 6.15 0.14 -10.60
N TRP A 60 5.84 0.75 -11.73
CA TRP A 60 5.07 2.00 -11.78
C TRP A 60 3.68 1.88 -11.14
N THR A 61 3.13 0.66 -11.00
CA THR A 61 1.88 0.42 -10.26
C THR A 61 1.99 0.68 -8.76
N ALA A 62 3.17 1.02 -8.23
CA ALA A 62 3.39 1.45 -6.85
C ALA A 62 2.97 2.92 -6.58
N LEU A 63 2.62 3.69 -7.61
CA LEU A 63 2.19 5.10 -7.47
C LEU A 63 1.11 5.36 -6.42
N PRO A 64 0.09 4.49 -6.20
CA PRO A 64 -0.86 4.66 -5.11
C PRO A 64 -0.20 4.78 -3.72
N ALA A 65 0.95 4.11 -3.50
CA ALA A 65 1.70 4.21 -2.26
C ALA A 65 2.27 5.62 -2.05
N VAL A 66 2.65 6.32 -3.12
CA VAL A 66 3.11 7.72 -3.06
C VAL A 66 1.98 8.62 -2.57
N ALA A 67 0.78 8.49 -3.16
CA ALA A 67 -0.38 9.27 -2.78
C ALA A 67 -0.77 9.04 -1.31
N VAL A 68 -0.79 7.77 -0.86
CA VAL A 68 -1.11 7.41 0.52
C VAL A 68 -0.07 7.94 1.52
N ALA A 69 1.23 7.75 1.24
CA ALA A 69 2.30 8.21 2.11
C ALA A 69 2.38 9.74 2.18
N ALA A 70 2.16 10.43 1.05
CA ALA A 70 2.06 11.89 1.00
C ALA A 70 0.86 12.40 1.81
N ALA A 71 -0.31 11.74 1.70
CA ALA A 71 -1.49 12.09 2.51
C ALA A 71 -1.25 11.87 4.02
N LEU A 72 -0.58 10.78 4.40
CA LEU A 72 -0.19 10.50 5.79
C LEU A 72 0.79 11.56 6.34
N LEU A 73 1.81 11.92 5.56
CA LEU A 73 2.77 12.96 5.96
C LEU A 73 2.10 14.33 6.01
N GLY A 74 1.24 14.64 5.04
CA GLY A 74 0.47 15.87 5.00
C GLY A 74 -0.41 16.04 6.24
N SER A 75 -1.10 14.98 6.65
CA SER A 75 -1.99 15.00 7.81
C SER A 75 -1.26 15.09 9.15
N ARG A 76 -0.02 14.59 9.24
CA ARG A 76 0.75 14.53 10.51
C ARG A 76 1.84 15.58 10.66
N ARG A 77 2.42 16.04 9.56
CA ARG A 77 3.61 16.91 9.51
C ARG A 77 3.43 18.13 8.58
N GLY A 78 2.27 18.25 7.93
CA GLY A 78 1.93 19.37 7.05
C GLY A 78 2.41 19.20 5.60
N ALA A 79 1.95 20.11 4.74
CA ALA A 79 2.13 20.04 3.29
C ALA A 79 3.60 19.97 2.85
N ARG A 80 4.50 20.68 3.54
CA ARG A 80 5.95 20.66 3.22
C ARG A 80 6.55 19.26 3.28
N ALA A 81 6.13 18.45 4.27
CA ALA A 81 6.62 17.07 4.40
C ALA A 81 6.07 16.16 3.29
N ALA A 82 4.81 16.35 2.91
CA ALA A 82 4.19 15.63 1.81
C ALA A 82 4.86 15.96 0.47
N VAL A 83 5.07 17.25 0.17
CA VAL A 83 5.75 17.70 -1.05
C VAL A 83 7.19 17.18 -1.08
N ARG A 84 7.94 17.28 0.03
CA ARG A 84 9.30 16.76 0.10
C ARG A 84 9.36 15.25 -0.19
N CYS A 85 8.42 14.48 0.34
CA CYS A 85 8.31 13.05 0.05
C CYS A 85 8.08 12.80 -1.46
N ALA A 86 7.11 13.49 -2.05
CA ALA A 86 6.77 13.35 -3.46
C ALA A 86 7.92 13.77 -4.39
N VAL A 87 8.59 14.88 -4.10
CA VAL A 87 9.76 15.35 -4.86
C VAL A 87 10.90 14.34 -4.79
N VAL A 88 11.22 13.83 -3.61
CA VAL A 88 12.29 12.83 -3.46
C VAL A 88 11.92 11.52 -4.18
N ALA A 89 10.67 11.07 -4.09
CA ALA A 89 10.21 9.91 -4.83
C ALA A 89 10.36 10.10 -6.35
N GLY A 90 9.88 11.23 -6.87
CA GLY A 90 10.00 11.57 -8.29
C GLY A 90 11.47 11.66 -8.74
N ALA A 91 12.33 12.30 -7.97
CA ALA A 91 13.75 12.43 -8.28
C ALA A 91 14.47 11.07 -8.30
N VAL A 92 14.19 10.20 -7.32
CA VAL A 92 14.78 8.84 -7.27
C VAL A 92 14.27 7.98 -8.43
N THR A 93 12.96 7.99 -8.72
CA THR A 93 12.42 7.27 -9.88
C THR A 93 13.02 7.78 -11.18
N ALA A 94 13.10 9.11 -11.36
CA ALA A 94 13.71 9.71 -12.54
C ALA A 94 15.19 9.29 -12.67
N ALA A 95 15.98 9.39 -11.60
CA ALA A 95 17.39 9.00 -11.63
C ALA A 95 17.60 7.53 -12.05
N LEU A 96 16.70 6.63 -11.63
CA LEU A 96 16.79 5.20 -11.95
C LEU A 96 16.26 4.84 -13.34
N VAL A 97 15.25 5.55 -13.85
CA VAL A 97 14.55 5.20 -15.10
C VAL A 97 15.02 6.03 -16.29
N LEU A 98 15.43 7.27 -16.07
CA LEU A 98 15.77 8.22 -17.14
C LEU A 98 16.90 7.72 -18.06
N PRO A 99 17.99 7.08 -17.59
CA PRO A 99 19.01 6.54 -18.49
C PRO A 99 18.42 5.53 -19.50
N GLY A 100 17.59 4.58 -19.03
CA GLY A 100 16.93 3.62 -19.91
C GLY A 100 15.91 4.26 -20.84
N ALA A 101 15.16 5.24 -20.34
CA ALA A 101 14.19 6.00 -21.14
C ALA A 101 14.84 6.81 -22.27
N LEU A 102 16.04 7.36 -22.04
CA LEU A 102 16.78 8.14 -23.04
C LEU A 102 17.55 7.26 -24.02
N LEU A 103 18.19 6.19 -23.53
CA LEU A 103 19.01 5.32 -24.36
C LEU A 103 18.19 4.33 -25.19
N GLN A 104 17.05 3.86 -24.66
CA GLN A 104 16.22 2.83 -25.29
C GLN A 104 14.71 3.07 -25.10
N PRO A 105 14.17 4.22 -25.57
CA PRO A 105 12.76 4.57 -25.37
C PRO A 105 11.79 3.54 -25.94
N GLY A 106 12.11 2.95 -27.10
CA GLY A 106 11.28 1.94 -27.75
C GLY A 106 11.21 0.63 -26.95
N GLU A 107 12.31 0.18 -26.34
CA GLU A 107 12.31 -1.02 -25.49
C GLU A 107 11.59 -0.77 -24.18
N LEU A 108 11.79 0.40 -23.57
CA LEU A 108 11.02 0.78 -22.38
C LEU A 108 9.52 0.75 -22.68
N TRP A 109 9.09 1.32 -23.81
CA TRP A 109 7.68 1.26 -24.21
C TRP A 109 7.17 -0.17 -24.36
N ARG A 110 7.92 -1.02 -25.08
CA ARG A 110 7.57 -2.42 -25.29
C ARG A 110 7.42 -3.18 -23.98
N GLN A 111 8.37 -3.03 -23.06
CA GLN A 111 8.41 -3.79 -21.82
C GLN A 111 7.44 -3.26 -20.74
N VAL A 112 7.36 -1.94 -20.58
CA VAL A 112 6.62 -1.31 -19.47
C VAL A 112 5.15 -1.11 -19.80
N PHE A 113 4.81 -0.85 -21.06
CA PHE A 113 3.45 -0.51 -21.48
C PHE A 113 2.85 -1.50 -22.46
N ALA A 114 3.55 -1.84 -23.55
CA ALA A 114 2.98 -2.71 -24.58
C ALA A 114 2.75 -4.14 -24.05
N PHE A 115 3.75 -4.73 -23.39
CA PHE A 115 3.69 -6.08 -22.85
C PHE A 115 2.54 -6.32 -21.85
N PRO A 116 2.39 -5.54 -20.76
CA PRO A 116 1.30 -5.76 -19.82
C PRO A 116 -0.07 -5.40 -20.39
N THR A 117 -0.16 -4.62 -21.47
CA THR A 117 -1.45 -4.29 -22.11
C THR A 117 -1.81 -5.21 -23.27
N GLY A 118 -1.05 -6.29 -23.50
CA GLY A 118 -1.29 -7.26 -24.58
C GLY A 118 -1.02 -6.69 -25.98
N ARG A 119 -0.26 -5.59 -26.07
CA ARG A 119 0.12 -4.93 -27.33
C ARG A 119 1.52 -5.32 -27.81
N SER A 120 2.19 -6.24 -27.12
CA SER A 120 3.44 -6.86 -27.57
C SER A 120 3.19 -8.10 -28.43
N GLU A 121 4.20 -8.54 -29.17
CA GLU A 121 4.17 -9.76 -29.97
C GLU A 121 3.92 -11.02 -29.11
N VAL A 122 4.44 -11.04 -27.88
CA VAL A 122 4.23 -12.12 -26.92
C VAL A 122 3.09 -11.74 -25.97
N ALA A 123 2.06 -12.59 -25.91
CA ALA A 123 0.96 -12.40 -24.96
C ALA A 123 1.44 -12.56 -23.51
N THR A 124 0.95 -11.70 -22.62
CA THR A 124 1.26 -11.82 -21.20
C THR A 124 0.53 -13.04 -20.59
N PRO A 125 1.19 -13.83 -19.73
CA PRO A 125 0.53 -14.93 -19.00
C PRO A 125 -0.38 -14.42 -17.87
N ALA A 126 -0.44 -13.10 -17.64
CA ALA A 126 -1.24 -12.48 -16.58
C ALA A 126 -2.72 -12.36 -16.95
N ALA A 127 -3.40 -13.51 -17.07
CA ALA A 127 -4.81 -13.63 -17.42
C ALA A 127 -5.57 -14.46 -16.36
N SER A 128 -5.58 -13.99 -15.10
CA SER A 128 -6.42 -14.62 -14.08
C SER A 128 -7.89 -14.22 -14.29
N PRO A 129 -8.87 -15.09 -13.96
CA PRO A 129 -10.30 -14.82 -14.10
C PRO A 129 -10.81 -13.83 -13.04
N LEU A 130 -10.23 -12.64 -13.01
CA LEU A 130 -10.59 -11.54 -12.13
C LEU A 130 -11.68 -10.69 -12.78
N PRO A 131 -12.51 -9.97 -12.00
CA PRO A 131 -13.65 -9.23 -12.54
C PRO A 131 -13.31 -8.32 -13.73
N GLY A 132 -12.20 -7.56 -13.65
CA GLY A 132 -11.75 -6.68 -14.74
C GLY A 132 -11.34 -7.44 -16.00
N HIS A 133 -10.74 -8.62 -15.84
CA HIS A 133 -10.39 -9.49 -16.97
C HIS A 133 -11.65 -10.02 -17.65
N LEU A 134 -12.57 -10.60 -16.88
CA LEU A 134 -13.84 -11.13 -17.38
C LEU A 134 -14.69 -10.07 -18.08
N LEU A 135 -14.72 -8.84 -17.55
CA LEU A 135 -15.39 -7.72 -18.20
C LEU A 135 -14.69 -7.31 -19.50
N ALA A 136 -13.36 -7.30 -19.52
CA ALA A 136 -12.59 -6.94 -20.72
C ALA A 136 -12.75 -7.97 -21.85
N GLU A 137 -13.03 -9.23 -21.54
CA GLU A 137 -13.28 -10.30 -22.51
C GLU A 137 -14.63 -10.16 -23.24
N LEU A 138 -15.57 -9.34 -22.76
CA LEU A 138 -16.86 -9.08 -23.41
C LEU A 138 -16.73 -8.27 -24.72
N GLY A 139 -15.51 -7.94 -25.14
CA GLY A 139 -15.21 -7.15 -26.33
C GLY A 139 -14.83 -5.70 -26.03
N PRO A 140 -14.76 -4.83 -27.05
CA PRO A 140 -14.22 -3.47 -26.91
C PRO A 140 -14.94 -2.62 -25.85
N TRP A 141 -16.27 -2.72 -25.77
CA TRP A 141 -17.08 -2.02 -24.77
C TRP A 141 -16.81 -2.50 -23.35
N GLY A 142 -16.61 -3.82 -23.18
CA GLY A 142 -16.21 -4.41 -21.91
C GLY A 142 -14.86 -3.88 -21.43
N TRP A 143 -13.89 -3.77 -22.35
CA TRP A 143 -12.59 -3.17 -22.04
C TRP A 143 -12.71 -1.70 -21.60
N TYR A 144 -13.49 -0.88 -22.31
CA TYR A 144 -13.71 0.52 -21.93
C TYR A 144 -14.39 0.64 -20.56
N LEU A 145 -15.39 -0.20 -20.29
CA LEU A 145 -16.05 -0.26 -18.99
C LEU A 145 -15.07 -0.62 -17.87
N THR A 146 -14.23 -1.63 -18.08
CA THR A 146 -13.20 -2.04 -17.12
C THR A 146 -12.24 -0.89 -16.81
N VAL A 147 -11.76 -0.18 -17.84
CA VAL A 147 -10.86 0.97 -17.67
C VAL A 147 -11.56 2.12 -16.95
N ALA A 148 -12.83 2.39 -17.27
CA ALA A 148 -13.63 3.40 -16.59
C ALA A 148 -13.82 3.06 -15.10
N LEU A 149 -14.15 1.81 -14.76
CA LEU A 149 -14.28 1.35 -13.38
C LEU A 149 -12.96 1.45 -12.62
N LEU A 150 -11.84 1.08 -13.25
CA LEU A 150 -10.51 1.23 -12.68
C LEU A 150 -10.20 2.71 -12.37
N GLY A 151 -10.49 3.60 -13.32
CA GLY A 151 -10.35 5.05 -13.15
C GLY A 151 -11.22 5.60 -12.01
N LEU A 152 -12.49 5.20 -11.95
CA LEU A 152 -13.42 5.57 -10.88
C LEU A 152 -12.98 5.02 -9.51
N GLY A 153 -12.45 3.80 -9.45
CA GLY A 153 -11.87 3.23 -8.24
C GLY A 153 -10.67 4.02 -7.76
N GLY A 154 -9.75 4.36 -8.66
CA GLY A 154 -8.61 5.23 -8.38
C GLY A 154 -9.03 6.62 -7.89
N LEU A 155 -10.02 7.23 -8.54
CA LEU A 155 -10.60 8.51 -8.12
C LEU A 155 -11.25 8.42 -6.75
N GLY A 156 -12.02 7.36 -6.48
CA GLY A 156 -12.63 7.13 -5.17
C GLY A 156 -11.59 7.02 -4.04
N VAL A 157 -10.49 6.32 -4.29
CA VAL A 157 -9.36 6.26 -3.33
C VAL A 157 -8.73 7.64 -3.14
N ALA A 158 -8.45 8.38 -4.23
CA ALA A 158 -7.86 9.72 -4.16
C ALA A 158 -8.76 10.69 -3.38
N LEU A 159 -10.06 10.72 -3.68
CA LEU A 159 -11.06 11.49 -2.95
C LEU A 159 -11.11 11.07 -1.47
N SER A 160 -11.03 9.77 -1.18
CA SER A 160 -11.00 9.29 0.20
C SER A 160 -9.78 9.81 0.97
N LEU A 161 -8.62 9.94 0.32
CA LEU A 161 -7.39 10.47 0.91
C LEU A 161 -7.51 11.97 1.12
N TRP A 162 -8.18 12.68 0.22
CA TRP A 162 -8.38 14.12 0.32
C TRP A 162 -9.39 14.50 1.42
N VAL A 163 -10.55 13.84 1.45
CA VAL A 163 -11.63 14.13 2.42
C VAL A 163 -11.30 13.59 3.81
N ARG A 164 -10.69 12.41 3.90
CA ARG A 164 -10.35 11.74 5.17
C ARG A 164 -8.94 11.17 5.13
N PRO A 165 -7.90 12.03 5.20
CA PRO A 165 -6.51 11.59 5.10
C PRO A 165 -6.15 10.66 6.27
N PRO A 166 -5.38 9.59 6.02
CA PRO A 166 -4.97 8.67 7.07
C PRO A 166 -4.05 9.40 8.07
N ARG A 167 -4.24 9.15 9.36
CA ARG A 167 -3.43 9.72 10.45
C ARG A 167 -2.58 8.68 11.18
N THR A 168 -2.75 7.40 10.86
CA THR A 168 -2.05 6.27 11.48
C THR A 168 -1.45 5.36 10.41
N LEU A 169 -0.46 4.54 10.79
CA LEU A 169 0.14 3.55 9.91
C LEU A 169 -0.91 2.56 9.39
N VAL A 170 -1.75 2.03 10.28
CA VAL A 170 -2.81 1.07 9.93
C VAL A 170 -3.81 1.69 8.96
N ALA A 171 -4.28 2.92 9.21
CA ALA A 171 -5.21 3.59 8.30
C ALA A 171 -4.58 3.83 6.91
N ALA A 172 -3.29 4.17 6.85
CA ALA A 172 -2.60 4.34 5.58
C ALA A 172 -2.45 3.00 4.85
N ALA A 173 -2.03 1.94 5.55
CA ALA A 173 -1.91 0.60 4.98
C ALA A 173 -3.25 0.07 4.47
N ASP A 174 -4.34 0.28 5.22
CA ASP A 174 -5.69 -0.13 4.80
C ASP A 174 -6.15 0.61 3.53
N ARG A 175 -5.87 1.93 3.42
CA ARG A 175 -6.19 2.69 2.20
C ARG A 175 -5.36 2.25 1.00
N LEU A 176 -4.07 1.98 1.20
CA LEU A 176 -3.21 1.46 0.15
C LEU A 176 -3.67 0.06 -0.30
N ALA A 177 -3.93 -0.82 0.66
CA ALA A 177 -4.41 -2.18 0.39
C ALA A 177 -5.75 -2.15 -0.34
N LEU A 178 -6.71 -1.33 0.09
CA LEU A 178 -7.99 -1.17 -0.61
C LEU A 178 -7.80 -0.68 -2.05
N GLY A 179 -6.96 0.33 -2.26
CA GLY A 179 -6.70 0.86 -3.61
C GLY A 179 -6.00 -0.16 -4.51
N LEU A 180 -5.01 -0.89 -3.99
CA LEU A 180 -4.32 -1.95 -4.73
C LEU A 180 -5.25 -3.13 -5.04
N THR A 181 -6.09 -3.55 -4.09
CA THR A 181 -7.09 -4.60 -4.32
C THR A 181 -8.06 -4.18 -5.42
N LEU A 182 -8.61 -2.96 -5.37
CA LEU A 182 -9.46 -2.45 -6.44
C LEU A 182 -8.74 -2.43 -7.78
N ALA A 183 -7.48 -1.96 -7.80
CA ALA A 183 -6.68 -1.92 -9.02
C ALA A 183 -6.43 -3.32 -9.60
N PHE A 184 -6.09 -4.31 -8.77
CA PHE A 184 -5.84 -5.68 -9.24
C PHE A 184 -7.11 -6.43 -9.63
N LEU A 185 -8.24 -6.19 -8.96
CA LEU A 185 -9.52 -6.79 -9.33
C LEU A 185 -10.08 -6.20 -10.64
N LEU A 186 -9.84 -4.93 -10.90
CA LEU A 186 -10.35 -4.21 -12.08
C LEU A 186 -9.35 -4.11 -13.23
N ALA A 187 -8.10 -4.50 -13.05
CA ALA A 187 -7.14 -4.49 -14.14
C ALA A 187 -7.52 -5.54 -15.21
N PRO A 188 -7.53 -5.17 -16.51
CA PRO A 188 -7.85 -6.11 -17.61
C PRO A 188 -6.88 -7.30 -17.70
N ALA A 189 -5.63 -7.09 -17.29
CA ALA A 189 -4.58 -8.09 -17.24
C ALA A 189 -3.91 -8.08 -15.86
N ALA A 190 -4.36 -8.97 -14.99
CA ALA A 190 -3.83 -9.11 -13.64
C ALA A 190 -3.71 -10.60 -13.26
N ARG A 191 -2.76 -10.88 -12.37
CA ARG A 191 -2.58 -12.21 -11.77
C ARG A 191 -3.12 -12.21 -10.36
N PHE A 192 -3.74 -13.31 -9.95
CA PHE A 192 -4.25 -13.49 -8.59
C PHE A 192 -3.19 -13.24 -7.50
N GLY A 193 -1.93 -13.63 -7.77
CA GLY A 193 -0.80 -13.45 -6.84
C GLY A 193 -0.54 -11.99 -6.44
N TYR A 194 -1.00 -10.99 -7.21
CA TYR A 194 -0.88 -9.59 -6.83
C TYR A 194 -1.65 -9.22 -5.55
N LEU A 195 -2.69 -9.98 -5.19
CA LEU A 195 -3.47 -9.77 -3.97
C LEU A 195 -2.69 -10.09 -2.69
N ALA A 196 -1.55 -10.79 -2.80
CA ALA A 196 -0.67 -11.03 -1.64
C ALA A 196 -0.13 -9.73 -1.04
N LEU A 197 0.16 -8.71 -1.87
CA LEU A 197 0.69 -7.42 -1.41
C LEU A 197 -0.31 -6.66 -0.51
N PRO A 198 -1.58 -6.43 -0.92
CA PRO A 198 -2.61 -5.86 -0.05
C PRO A 198 -2.76 -6.59 1.30
N VAL A 199 -2.78 -7.92 1.28
CA VAL A 199 -2.93 -8.73 2.50
C VAL A 199 -1.72 -8.56 3.41
N LEU A 200 -0.51 -8.64 2.85
CA LEU A 200 0.73 -8.44 3.59
C LEU A 200 0.76 -7.05 4.24
N LEU A 201 0.40 -5.98 3.52
CA LEU A 201 0.36 -4.62 4.06
C LEU A 201 -0.57 -4.50 5.27
N VAL A 202 -1.77 -5.07 5.16
CA VAL A 202 -2.80 -5.09 6.22
C VAL A 202 -2.31 -5.83 7.46
N VAL A 203 -1.73 -7.01 7.28
CA VAL A 203 -1.24 -7.85 8.39
C VAL A 203 -0.01 -7.21 9.02
N TRP A 204 0.99 -6.82 8.22
CA TRP A 204 2.20 -6.16 8.69
C TRP A 204 1.91 -4.88 9.47
N ALA A 205 1.05 -4.00 8.96
CA ALA A 205 0.75 -2.75 9.64
C ALA A 205 0.09 -2.96 11.02
N ARG A 206 -0.75 -3.99 11.15
CA ARG A 206 -1.37 -4.37 12.43
C ARG A 206 -0.37 -5.05 13.38
N SER A 207 0.57 -5.83 12.86
CA SER A 207 1.67 -6.43 13.64
C SER A 207 2.70 -5.40 14.11
N ALA A 208 2.94 -4.36 13.32
CA ALA A 208 3.90 -3.29 13.61
C ALA A 208 3.28 -2.15 14.44
N ALA A 209 1.96 -2.00 14.44
CA ALA A 209 1.27 -1.07 15.32
C ALA A 209 1.48 -1.51 16.78
N PRO A 210 1.79 -0.60 17.70
CA PRO A 210 1.81 -0.92 19.11
C PRO A 210 0.49 -1.59 19.47
N ALA A 211 0.53 -2.81 20.01
CA ALA A 211 -0.63 -3.47 20.59
C ALA A 211 -1.29 -2.43 21.51
N GLY A 212 -2.53 -2.06 21.17
CA GLY A 212 -3.18 -0.87 21.70
C GLY A 212 -2.95 -0.75 23.20
N ALA A 213 -2.70 0.48 23.65
CA ALA A 213 -2.85 0.84 25.05
C ALA A 213 -4.17 0.22 25.54
N VAL A 214 -4.05 -0.87 26.29
CA VAL A 214 -5.17 -1.45 27.02
C VAL A 214 -5.75 -0.27 27.79
N PRO A 215 -7.02 0.10 27.64
CA PRO A 215 -7.59 1.12 28.50
C PRO A 215 -7.36 0.60 29.91
N SER A 216 -6.48 1.29 30.65
CA SER A 216 -6.29 0.99 32.06
C SER A 216 -7.68 1.08 32.65
N ARG A 217 -8.27 -0.06 33.00
CA ARG A 217 -9.39 -0.08 33.94
C ARG A 217 -8.82 0.64 35.15
N VAL A 218 -9.15 1.91 35.28
CA VAL A 218 -9.01 2.63 36.54
C VAL A 218 -9.79 1.77 37.51
N VAL A 219 -9.05 1.00 38.30
CA VAL A 219 -9.55 0.41 39.52
C VAL A 219 -10.09 1.62 40.27
N ALA A 220 -11.41 1.78 40.29
CA ALA A 220 -12.05 2.57 41.31
C ALA A 220 -11.61 1.94 42.61
N ARG A 221 -10.55 2.49 43.20
CA ARG A 221 -10.19 2.26 44.59
C ARG A 221 -11.43 2.69 45.36
N SER A 222 -12.25 1.71 45.73
CA SER A 222 -13.26 1.90 46.76
C SER A 222 -12.52 2.51 47.94
N GLY A 223 -12.95 3.71 48.31
CA GLY A 223 -12.31 4.47 49.37
C GLY A 223 -12.18 3.61 50.61
N ARG A 224 -10.98 3.59 51.18
CA ARG A 224 -10.80 3.27 52.59
C ARG A 224 -11.73 4.21 53.37
N ARG A 225 -12.87 3.71 53.82
CA ARG A 225 -13.60 4.30 54.94
C ARG A 225 -12.69 4.14 56.16
N GLY A 226 -12.00 5.22 56.54
CA GLY A 226 -11.37 5.32 57.84
C GLY A 226 -12.43 5.25 58.95
N PRO A 227 -12.07 4.72 60.14
CA PRO A 227 -13.00 4.63 61.26
C PRO A 227 -13.41 6.04 61.74
N ARG A 228 -14.71 6.24 61.97
CA ARG A 228 -15.25 7.45 62.61
C ARG A 228 -14.83 7.47 64.09
N PRO A 229 -14.30 8.57 64.64
CA PRO A 229 -14.19 8.72 66.08
C PRO A 229 -15.59 8.95 66.68
N ALA A 230 -15.86 8.29 67.81
CA ALA A 230 -17.05 8.50 68.61
C ALA A 230 -17.00 9.88 69.31
N PRO A 231 -18.12 10.60 69.42
CA PRO A 231 -18.16 11.80 70.24
C PRO A 231 -18.11 11.41 71.73
N VAL A 232 -17.15 11.99 72.44
CA VAL A 232 -17.09 12.02 73.90
C VAL A 232 -17.84 13.26 74.37
N ARG A 233 -18.93 13.02 75.11
CA ARG A 233 -19.74 13.92 75.95
C ARG A 233 -20.53 15.02 75.24
#